data_AF-A0A3P1CY86-F1
#
_entry.id   AF-A0A3P1CY86-F1
#
_cell.length_a   1.000
_cell.length_b   1.000
_cell.length_c   1.000
_cell.angle_alpha   90.00
_cell.angle_beta   90.00
_cell.angle_gamma   90.00
#
_symmetry.space_group_name_H-M   'P 1'
#
loop_
_entity.id
_entity.type
_entity.pdbx_description
1 polymer ?
#
loop_
_entity_poly.entity_id
_entity_poly.type
_entity_poly.pdbx_seq_one_letter_code
_entity_poly.pdbx_strand_id
1 'polypeptide(L)'
;MNNIRIKQLLEFIEEQPDDPFNLYALAMEYRDEAPGQSLDYLEKLLDQHPAYLPTYYHAAALYAEQNNRLKAEEIYTRGIALARDQKNEKAFQELNRAYRSFQDDDDE
;
A
#
# COMPACT_ATOMS: atom_id res chain seq x y z
N MET A 1 8.22 -8.37 12.12
CA MET A 1 9.11 -7.20 12.06
C MET A 1 10.57 -7.62 12.17
N ASN A 2 11.40 -7.30 11.16
CA ASN A 2 12.83 -7.59 11.20
C ASN A 2 13.67 -6.31 11.46
N ASN A 3 14.14 -6.15 12.70
CA ASN A 3 14.87 -4.95 13.12
C ASN A 3 16.18 -4.69 12.36
N ILE A 4 16.88 -5.74 11.90
CA ILE A 4 18.11 -5.57 11.09
C ILE A 4 17.73 -5.00 9.72
N ARG A 5 16.66 -5.54 9.13
CA ARG A 5 16.17 -5.11 7.81
C ARG A 5 15.65 -3.67 7.86
N ILE A 6 14.90 -3.32 8.90
CA ILE A 6 14.41 -1.94 9.14
C ILE A 6 15.58 -0.95 9.18
N LYS A 7 16.62 -1.26 9.97
CA LYS A 7 17.78 -0.36 10.08
C LYS A 7 18.44 -0.12 8.71
N GLN A 8 18.63 -1.19 7.92
CA GLN A 8 19.18 -1.08 6.57
C GLN A 8 18.29 -0.26 5.64
N LEU A 9 16.98 -0.45 5.71
CA LEU A 9 16.03 0.31 4.88
C LEU A 9 16.01 1.79 5.24
N LEU A 10 16.14 2.14 6.53
CA LEU A 10 16.27 3.53 6.96
C LEU A 10 17.54 4.17 6.41
N GLU A 11 18.68 3.47 6.46
CA GLU A 11 19.94 3.92 5.84
C GLU A 11 19.77 4.11 4.32
N PHE A 12 19.09 3.20 3.62
CA PHE A 12 18.82 3.34 2.18
C PHE A 12 17.88 4.50 1.85
N ILE A 13 16.92 4.82 2.71
CA ILE A 13 16.04 5.99 2.53
C ILE A 13 16.82 7.29 2.69
N GLU A 14 17.80 7.35 3.60
CA GLU A 14 18.67 8.52 3.73
C GLU A 14 19.55 8.71 2.49
N GLU A 15 20.06 7.62 1.90
CA GLU A 15 20.90 7.67 0.70
C GLU A 15 20.10 7.87 -0.60
N GLN A 16 18.90 7.30 -0.67
CA GLN A 16 18.02 7.27 -1.85
C GLN A 16 16.57 7.62 -1.47
N PRO A 17 16.31 8.88 -1.08
CA PRO A 17 15.01 9.29 -0.57
C PRO A 17 13.89 9.24 -1.62
N ASP A 18 14.25 9.30 -2.91
CA ASP A 18 13.30 9.26 -4.03
C ASP A 18 13.01 7.83 -4.53
N ASP A 19 13.61 6.79 -3.93
CA ASP A 19 13.32 5.40 -4.31
C ASP A 19 12.09 4.87 -3.55
N PRO A 20 10.91 4.74 -4.21
CA PRO A 20 9.71 4.25 -3.55
C PRO A 20 9.83 2.81 -3.05
N PHE A 21 10.78 2.03 -3.59
CA PHE A 21 10.98 0.65 -3.15
C PHE A 21 11.40 0.58 -1.67
N ASN A 22 12.30 1.46 -1.22
CA ASN A 22 12.80 1.41 0.16
C ASN A 22 11.72 1.81 1.16
N LEU A 23 10.93 2.86 0.87
CA LEU A 23 9.77 3.23 1.68
C LEU A 23 8.73 2.10 1.70
N TYR A 24 8.47 1.46 0.56
CA TYR A 24 7.51 0.36 0.48
C TYR A 24 7.95 -0.85 1.29
N ALA A 25 9.21 -1.27 1.12
CA ALA A 25 9.78 -2.37 1.87
C ALA A 25 9.75 -2.09 3.38
N LEU A 26 10.02 -0.85 3.79
CA LEU A 26 9.95 -0.43 5.19
C LEU A 26 8.50 -0.50 5.72
N ALA A 27 7.52 -0.05 4.93
CA ALA A 27 6.12 -0.18 5.29
C ALA A 27 5.72 -1.64 5.52
N MET A 28 6.21 -2.57 4.69
CA MET A 28 5.90 -4.00 4.82
C MET A 28 6.53 -4.63 6.07
N GLU A 29 7.71 -4.18 6.50
CA GLU A 29 8.31 -4.66 7.76
C GLU A 29 7.47 -4.29 9.00
N TYR A 30 6.75 -3.16 8.94
CA TYR A 30 5.89 -2.68 10.01
C TYR A 30 4.46 -3.22 9.96
N ARG A 31 4.01 -3.78 8.82
CA ARG A 31 2.59 -4.07 8.57
C ARG A 31 1.89 -4.82 9.71
N ASP A 32 2.47 -5.93 10.15
CA ASP A 32 1.79 -6.85 11.08
C ASP A 32 1.94 -6.43 12.56
N GLU A 33 3.03 -5.76 12.92
CA GLU A 33 3.33 -5.40 14.33
C GLU A 33 3.03 -3.93 14.66
N ALA A 34 3.07 -3.06 13.66
CA ALA A 34 2.82 -1.62 13.78
C ALA A 34 2.06 -1.09 12.55
N PRO A 35 0.79 -1.52 12.34
CA PRO A 35 0.01 -1.17 11.14
C PRO A 35 -0.17 0.33 10.94
N GLY A 36 -0.24 1.13 12.01
CA GLY A 36 -0.26 2.59 11.91
C GLY A 36 1.01 3.16 11.27
N GLN A 37 2.18 2.68 11.70
CA GLN A 37 3.46 3.10 11.13
C GLN A 37 3.64 2.59 9.69
N SER A 38 3.15 1.38 9.39
CA SER A 38 3.08 0.88 8.01
C SER A 38 2.26 1.81 7.13
N LEU A 39 1.10 2.25 7.62
CA LEU A 39 0.21 3.14 6.91
C LEU A 39 0.84 4.52 6.67
N ASP A 40 1.54 5.10 7.64
CA ASP A 40 2.25 6.38 7.47
C ASP A 40 3.22 6.36 6.26
N TYR A 41 3.94 5.25 6.07
CA TYR A 41 4.84 5.09 4.92
C TYR A 41 4.09 4.84 3.61
N LEU A 42 3.00 4.08 3.64
CA LEU A 42 2.16 3.87 2.47
C LEU A 42 1.47 5.17 2.03
N GLU A 43 1.02 6.01 2.97
CA GLU A 43 0.46 7.34 2.67
C GLU A 43 1.50 8.24 2.01
N LYS A 44 2.75 8.25 2.50
CA LYS A 44 3.86 8.97 1.84
C LYS A 44 4.06 8.49 0.41
N LEU A 45 3.98 7.18 0.16
CA LEU A 45 4.09 6.65 -1.20
C LEU A 45 2.91 7.07 -2.09
N LEU A 46 1.68 7.08 -1.57
CA LEU A 46 0.50 7.52 -2.31
C LEU A 46 0.57 9.01 -2.72
N ASP A 47 1.23 9.83 -1.91
CA ASP A 47 1.41 11.27 -2.15
C ASP A 47 2.61 11.55 -3.07
N GLN A 48 3.78 11.01 -2.73
CA GLN A 48 5.05 11.36 -3.37
C GLN A 48 5.35 10.49 -4.60
N HIS A 49 4.85 9.26 -4.63
CA HIS A 49 5.08 8.31 -5.72
C HIS A 49 3.77 7.69 -6.21
N PRO A 50 2.80 8.50 -6.71
CA PRO A 50 1.48 8.01 -7.09
C PRO A 50 1.49 7.00 -8.25
N ALA A 51 2.60 6.89 -9.00
CA ALA A 51 2.75 5.86 -10.03
C ALA A 51 3.27 4.52 -9.47
N TYR A 52 3.63 4.43 -8.18
CA TYR A 52 4.15 3.21 -7.58
C TYR A 52 3.00 2.28 -7.17
N LEU A 53 2.61 1.45 -8.14
CA LEU A 53 1.42 0.59 -8.06
C LEU A 53 1.36 -0.37 -6.84
N PRO A 54 2.46 -0.97 -6.35
CA PRO A 54 2.40 -1.90 -5.21
C PRO A 54 1.77 -1.32 -3.94
N THR A 55 1.83 0.00 -3.75
CA THR A 55 1.29 0.68 -2.57
C THR A 55 -0.22 0.50 -2.41
N TYR A 56 -0.97 0.55 -3.52
CA TYR A 56 -2.42 0.71 -3.50
C TYR A 56 -3.13 -0.47 -2.84
N TYR A 57 -2.68 -1.70 -3.10
CA TYR A 57 -3.28 -2.90 -2.51
C TYR A 57 -3.14 -2.86 -0.98
N HIS A 58 -1.92 -2.64 -0.49
CA HIS A 58 -1.63 -2.72 0.93
C HIS A 58 -2.21 -1.55 1.72
N ALA A 59 -2.19 -0.35 1.15
CA ALA A 59 -2.80 0.83 1.78
C ALA A 59 -4.32 0.65 1.91
N ALA A 60 -5.00 0.25 0.83
CA ALA A 60 -6.45 0.05 0.87
C ALA A 60 -6.86 -1.06 1.85
N ALA A 61 -6.13 -2.18 1.87
CA ALA A 61 -6.35 -3.26 2.82
C ALA A 61 -6.17 -2.81 4.27
N LEU A 62 -5.12 -2.05 4.60
CA LEU A 62 -4.91 -1.54 5.96
C LEU A 62 -6.00 -0.56 6.40
N TYR A 63 -6.49 0.31 5.51
CA TYR A 63 -7.63 1.17 5.85
C TYR A 63 -8.92 0.36 6.05
N ALA A 64 -9.13 -0.71 5.28
CA ALA A 64 -10.26 -1.62 5.47
C ALA A 64 -10.18 -2.34 6.83
N GLU A 65 -9.01 -2.87 7.18
CA GLU A 65 -8.73 -3.50 8.49
C GLU A 65 -8.96 -2.52 9.66
N GLN A 66 -8.75 -1.22 9.44
CA GLN A 66 -9.01 -0.14 10.42
C GLN A 66 -10.46 0.39 10.37
N ASN A 67 -11.36 -0.26 9.63
CA ASN A 67 -12.75 0.16 9.41
C ASN A 67 -12.91 1.54 8.75
N ASN A 68 -11.87 2.08 8.12
CA ASN A 68 -11.95 3.30 7.32
C ASN A 68 -12.34 2.97 5.87
N ARG A 69 -13.59 2.53 5.72
CA ARG A 69 -14.19 2.08 4.45
C ARG A 69 -14.03 3.09 3.31
N LEU A 70 -14.37 4.35 3.59
CA LEU A 70 -14.32 5.41 2.57
C LEU A 70 -12.91 5.55 1.98
N LYS A 71 -11.88 5.49 2.84
CA LYS A 71 -10.50 5.63 2.38
C LYS A 71 -10.00 4.38 1.67
N ALA A 72 -10.39 3.20 2.14
CA ALA A 72 -10.10 1.94 1.47
C ALA A 72 -10.67 1.91 0.05
N GLU A 73 -11.94 2.27 -0.13
CA GLU A 73 -12.59 2.35 -1.43
C GLU A 73 -11.90 3.34 -2.38
N GLU A 74 -11.59 4.55 -1.89
CA GLU A 74 -10.87 5.56 -2.66
C GLU A 74 -9.53 4.99 -3.19
N ILE A 75 -8.77 4.29 -2.34
CA ILE A 75 -7.45 3.79 -2.72
C ILE A 75 -7.57 2.56 -3.64
N TYR A 76 -8.50 1.64 -3.38
CA TYR A 76 -8.73 0.50 -4.29
C TYR A 76 -9.07 0.98 -5.70
N THR A 77 -10.02 1.91 -5.82
CA THR A 77 -10.46 2.43 -7.12
C THR A 77 -9.33 3.16 -7.86
N ARG A 78 -8.52 3.96 -7.15
CA ARG A 78 -7.32 4.61 -7.71
C ARG A 78 -6.28 3.58 -8.17
N GLY A 79 -6.02 2.55 -7.38
CA GLY A 79 -5.07 1.49 -7.72
C GLY A 79 -5.50 0.69 -8.95
N ILE A 80 -6.79 0.36 -9.05
CA ILE A 80 -7.36 -0.34 -10.21
C ILE A 80 -7.21 0.51 -11.47
N ALA A 81 -7.50 1.81 -11.40
CA ALA A 81 -7.32 2.72 -12.51
C ALA A 81 -5.84 2.81 -12.95
N LEU A 82 -4.91 2.91 -11.99
CA LEU A 82 -3.48 2.96 -12.26
C LEU A 82 -2.96 1.65 -12.87
N ALA A 83 -3.38 0.49 -12.35
CA ALA A 83 -2.99 -0.81 -12.90
C ALA A 83 -3.41 -0.94 -14.37
N ARG A 84 -4.61 -0.44 -14.70
CA ARG A 84 -5.11 -0.40 -16.07
C ARG A 84 -4.29 0.52 -16.97
N ASP A 85 -3.96 1.72 -16.48
CA ASP A 85 -3.12 2.68 -17.21
C ASP A 85 -1.72 2.13 -17.50
N GLN A 86 -1.10 1.49 -16.50
CA GLN A 86 0.20 0.83 -16.61
C GLN A 86 0.16 -0.50 -17.37
N LYS A 87 -1.02 -0.95 -17.82
CA LYS A 87 -1.24 -2.25 -18.48
C LYS A 87 -0.70 -3.44 -17.64
N ASN A 88 -0.76 -3.32 -16.32
CA ASN A 88 -0.33 -4.35 -15.39
C ASN A 88 -1.52 -5.28 -15.06
N GLU A 89 -1.74 -6.27 -15.91
CA GLU A 89 -2.88 -7.18 -15.82
C GLU A 89 -2.92 -7.95 -14.49
N LYS A 90 -1.75 -8.38 -13.99
CA LYS A 90 -1.68 -9.11 -12.73
C LYS A 90 -2.17 -8.25 -11.56
N ALA A 91 -1.60 -7.06 -11.40
CA ALA A 91 -1.99 -6.14 -10.33
C ALA A 91 -3.46 -5.69 -10.48
N PHE A 92 -3.92 -5.49 -11.72
CA PHE A 92 -5.32 -5.17 -11.99
C PHE A 92 -6.27 -6.26 -11.48
N GLN A 93 -5.96 -7.54 -11.75
CA GLN A 93 -6.75 -8.67 -11.27
C GLN A 93 -6.72 -8.82 -9.75
N GLU A 94 -5.53 -8.66 -9.14
CA GLU A 94 -5.35 -8.74 -7.68
C GLU A 94 -6.13 -7.64 -6.96
N LEU A 95 -6.05 -6.40 -7.43
CA LEU A 95 -6.78 -5.27 -6.87
C LEU A 95 -8.30 -5.39 -7.04
N ASN A 96 -8.78 -5.82 -8.22
CA ASN A 96 -10.21 -6.04 -8.42
C ASN A 96 -10.76 -7.15 -7.51
N ARG A 97 -9.99 -8.22 -7.30
CA ARG A 97 -10.40 -9.30 -6.40
C ARG A 97 -10.48 -8.80 -4.96
N ALA A 98 -9.46 -8.09 -4.49
CA ALA A 98 -9.45 -7.55 -3.13
C ALA A 98 -10.56 -6.51 -2.91
N TYR A 99 -10.80 -5.62 -3.87
CA TYR A 99 -11.86 -4.62 -3.78
C TYR A 99 -13.25 -5.27 -3.71
N ARG A 100 -13.52 -6.32 -4.52
CA ARG A 100 -14.78 -7.07 -4.44
C ARG A 100 -14.98 -7.70 -3.06
N SER A 101 -13.94 -8.37 -2.53
CA SER A 101 -14.01 -8.93 -1.18
C SER A 101 -14.32 -7.86 -0.14
N PHE A 102 -13.66 -6.70 -0.23
CA PHE A 102 -13.90 -5.57 0.66
C PHE A 102 -15.35 -5.03 0.59
N GLN A 103 -15.95 -5.03 -0.61
CA GLN A 103 -17.34 -4.62 -0.81
C GLN A 103 -18.32 -5.65 -0.25
N ASP A 104 -18.06 -6.94 -0.46
CA ASP A 104 -18.89 -8.03 0.07
C ASP A 104 -18.91 -7.99 1.61
N ASP A 105 -17.77 -7.64 2.24
CA ASP A 105 -17.67 -7.43 3.70
C ASP A 105 -18.46 -6.18 4.20
N ASP A 106 -19.01 -5.33 3.33
CA ASP A 106 -19.87 -4.16 3.70
C ASP A 106 -21.36 -4.45 3.69
N ASP A 107 -21.75 -5.51 3.01
CA ASP A 107 -23.14 -5.91 2.92
C ASP A 107 -23.59 -6.81 4.10
N GLU A 108 -22.69 -7.16 5.03
CA GLU A 108 -22.95 -7.92 6.29
C GLU A 108 -23.03 -7.03 7.54
#